data_AF-W9SW79-F1
#
_entry.id   AF-W9SW79-F1
#
_cell.length_a   1.000
_cell.length_b   1.000
_cell.length_c   1.000
_cell.angle_alpha   90.00
_cell.angle_beta   90.00
_cell.angle_gamma   90.00
#
_symmetry.space_group_name_H-M   'P 1'
#
loop_
_entity.id
_entity.type
_entity.pdbx_description
1 polymer ?
#
loop_
_entity_poly.entity_id
_entity_poly.type
_entity_poly.pdbx_seq_one_letter_code
_entity_poly.pdbx_strand_id
1 'polypeptide(L)'
;MFMLGSGDMELIGRSLAVALMTTFYGVLLANLILKPVAVKLERRTEQRVALMNLVMQGISMMCNRRSPAYMRETLKSFIAHHDDEIRDGSNGAAQRIKPQDA
;
A
#
# COMPACT_ATOMS: atom_id res chain seq x y z
N MET A 1 30.43 8.36 -52.05
CA MET A 1 29.12 8.37 -52.74
C MET A 1 28.07 7.95 -51.73
N PHE A 2 27.50 8.92 -50.99
CA PHE A 2 26.44 8.69 -50.00
C PHE A 2 25.09 8.73 -50.71
N MET A 3 24.60 7.56 -51.13
CA MET A 3 23.22 7.37 -51.55
C MET A 3 22.36 7.25 -50.28
N LEU A 4 21.99 8.40 -49.70
CA LEU A 4 20.92 8.47 -48.72
C LEU A 4 19.61 8.55 -49.50
N GLY A 5 19.03 7.39 -49.80
CA GLY A 5 17.67 7.32 -50.33
C GLY A 5 16.73 7.90 -49.28
N SER A 6 15.94 8.90 -49.65
CA SER A 6 14.95 9.55 -48.80
C SER A 6 13.99 8.55 -48.12
N GLY A 7 13.73 7.40 -48.75
CA GLY A 7 12.89 6.34 -48.22
C GLY A 7 13.45 5.60 -46.99
N ASP A 8 14.77 5.45 -46.88
CA ASP A 8 15.38 4.73 -45.73
C ASP A 8 15.31 5.57 -44.46
N MET A 9 15.48 6.88 -44.57
CA MET A 9 15.31 7.81 -43.45
C MET A 9 13.86 7.88 -42.96
N GLU A 10 12.88 7.83 -43.88
CA GLU A 10 11.46 7.80 -43.52
C GLU A 10 11.08 6.48 -42.81
N LEU A 11 11.64 5.35 -43.25
CA LEU A 11 11.43 4.04 -42.63
C LEU A 11 12.05 3.95 -41.23
N ILE A 12 13.25 4.51 -41.04
CA ILE A 12 13.92 4.60 -39.74
C ILE A 12 13.13 5.52 -38.80
N GLY A 13 12.65 6.67 -39.29
CA GLY A 13 11.81 7.57 -38.50
C GLY A 13 10.50 6.91 -38.06
N ARG A 14 9.84 6.19 -38.96
CA ARG A 14 8.57 5.49 -38.65
C ARG A 14 8.76 4.35 -37.65
N SER A 15 9.81 3.54 -37.80
CA SER A 15 10.10 2.43 -36.88
C SER A 15 10.51 2.91 -35.49
N LEU A 16 11.31 3.97 -35.41
CA LEU A 16 11.70 4.59 -34.14
C LEU A 16 10.49 5.24 -33.43
N ALA A 17 9.61 5.90 -34.17
CA ALA A 17 8.39 6.49 -33.61
C ALA A 17 7.48 5.43 -32.94
N VAL A 18 7.33 4.26 -33.57
CA VAL A 18 6.56 3.14 -33.01
C VAL A 18 7.25 2.56 -31.76
N ALA A 19 8.58 2.45 -31.76
CA ALA A 19 9.33 1.99 -30.60
C ALA A 19 9.13 2.94 -29.41
N LEU A 20 9.25 4.26 -29.63
CA LEU A 20 9.05 5.27 -28.58
C LEU A 20 7.60 5.30 -28.08
N MET A 21 6.61 5.16 -28.95
CA MET A 21 5.20 5.03 -28.55
C MET A 21 4.98 3.80 -27.67
N THR A 22 5.57 2.66 -28.03
CA THR A 22 5.47 1.44 -27.23
C THR A 22 6.07 1.62 -25.84
N THR A 23 7.22 2.31 -25.73
CA THR A 23 7.83 2.67 -24.44
C THR A 23 6.95 3.65 -23.66
N PHE A 24 6.39 4.65 -24.32
CA PHE A 24 5.49 5.63 -23.70
C PHE A 24 4.24 4.96 -23.12
N TYR A 25 3.55 4.14 -23.91
CA TYR A 25 2.38 3.40 -23.44
C TYR A 25 2.73 2.44 -22.30
N GLY A 26 3.88 1.77 -22.35
CA GLY A 26 4.35 0.90 -21.27
C GLY A 26 4.58 1.64 -19.96
N VAL A 27 5.34 2.74 -19.97
CA VAL A 27 5.63 3.55 -18.77
C VAL A 27 4.36 4.20 -18.22
N LEU A 28 3.49 4.69 -19.09
CA LEU A 28 2.22 5.31 -18.70
C LEU A 28 1.31 4.28 -18.01
N LEU A 29 1.12 3.10 -18.61
CA LEU A 29 0.31 2.02 -18.05
C LEU A 29 0.91 1.48 -16.73
N ALA A 30 2.23 1.31 -16.66
CA ALA A 30 2.92 0.87 -15.44
C ALA A 30 2.67 1.83 -14.26
N ASN A 31 2.79 3.15 -14.50
CA ASN A 31 2.68 4.14 -13.44
C ASN A 31 1.23 4.52 -13.10
N LEU A 32 0.32 4.59 -14.07
CA LEU A 32 -1.07 5.00 -13.82
C LEU A 32 -1.98 3.85 -13.42
N ILE A 33 -1.74 2.62 -13.90
CA ILE A 33 -2.67 1.51 -13.69
C ILE A 33 -2.05 0.47 -12.76
N LEU A 34 -0.86 -0.03 -13.07
CA LEU A 34 -0.29 -1.16 -12.30
C LEU A 34 0.10 -0.74 -10.89
N LYS A 35 0.73 0.43 -10.71
CA LYS A 35 1.09 0.92 -9.37
C LYS A 35 -0.11 1.06 -8.41
N PRO A 36 -1.21 1.76 -8.75
CA PRO A 36 -2.35 1.84 -7.83
C PRO A 36 -3.07 0.51 -7.65
N VAL A 37 -3.07 -0.38 -8.66
CA VAL A 37 -3.63 -1.74 -8.52
C VAL A 37 -2.81 -2.56 -7.54
N ALA A 38 -1.47 -2.50 -7.62
CA ALA A 38 -0.57 -3.18 -6.69
C ALA A 38 -0.81 -2.71 -5.25
N VAL A 39 -0.85 -1.39 -5.02
CA VAL A 39 -1.12 -0.81 -3.68
C VAL A 39 -2.49 -1.22 -3.15
N LYS A 40 -3.52 -1.23 -4.01
CA LYS A 40 -4.86 -1.70 -3.58
C LYS A 40 -4.85 -3.17 -3.18
N LEU A 41 -4.14 -4.02 -3.92
CA LEU A 41 -4.08 -5.44 -3.65
C LEU A 41 -3.28 -5.74 -2.38
N GLU A 42 -2.17 -5.03 -2.19
CA GLU A 42 -1.35 -5.08 -0.98
C GLU A 42 -2.17 -4.71 0.25
N ARG A 43 -2.86 -3.56 0.22
CA ARG A 43 -3.74 -3.13 1.32
C ARG A 43 -4.84 -4.15 1.66
N ARG A 44 -5.45 -4.78 0.64
CA ARG A 44 -6.43 -5.86 0.88
C ARG A 44 -5.78 -7.10 1.50
N THR A 45 -4.55 -7.40 1.11
CA THR A 45 -3.78 -8.53 1.62
C THR A 45 -3.39 -8.29 3.08
N GLU A 46 -2.89 -7.11 3.41
CA GLU A 46 -2.56 -6.70 4.78
C GLU A 46 -3.76 -6.83 5.72
N GLN A 47 -4.94 -6.32 5.30
CA GLN A 47 -6.17 -6.46 6.07
C GLN A 47 -6.53 -7.93 6.35
N ARG A 48 -6.36 -8.81 5.35
CA ARG A 48 -6.63 -10.24 5.50
C ARG A 48 -5.63 -10.92 6.43
N VAL A 49 -4.36 -10.55 6.35
CA VAL A 49 -3.30 -11.08 7.23
C VAL A 49 -3.53 -10.61 8.67
N ALA A 50 -3.87 -9.34 8.88
CA ALA A 50 -4.19 -8.80 10.20
C ALA A 50 -5.37 -9.53 10.86
N LEU A 51 -6.45 -9.79 10.10
CA LEU A 51 -7.60 -10.59 10.55
C LEU A 51 -7.14 -12.00 10.96
N MET A 52 -6.37 -12.67 10.11
CA MET A 52 -5.87 -14.02 10.40
C MET A 52 -5.04 -14.05 11.69
N ASN A 53 -4.16 -13.06 11.89
CA ASN A 53 -3.36 -12.92 13.10
C ASN A 53 -4.23 -12.67 14.34
N LEU A 54 -5.25 -11.83 14.22
CA LEU A 54 -6.21 -11.57 15.30
C LEU A 54 -6.90 -12.88 15.74
N VAL A 55 -7.37 -13.67 14.78
CA VAL A 55 -8.01 -14.97 15.04
C VAL A 55 -7.02 -15.95 15.68
N MET A 56 -5.79 -16.03 15.16
CA MET A 56 -4.75 -16.91 15.70
C MET A 56 -4.43 -16.57 17.17
N GLN A 57 -4.28 -15.29 17.50
CA GLN A 57 -4.07 -14.85 18.88
C GLN A 57 -5.29 -15.13 19.76
N GLY A 58 -6.51 -14.93 19.24
CA GLY A 58 -7.75 -15.29 19.93
C GLY A 58 -7.79 -16.76 20.34
N ILE A 59 -7.44 -17.66 19.42
CA ILE A 59 -7.37 -19.11 19.68
C ILE A 59 -6.27 -19.42 20.71
N SER A 60 -5.09 -18.81 20.57
CA SER A 60 -3.99 -18.99 21.53
C SER A 60 -4.38 -18.57 22.96
N MET A 61 -5.08 -17.44 23.11
CA MET A 61 -5.58 -16.98 24.41
C MET A 61 -6.64 -17.91 25.01
N MET A 62 -7.49 -18.50 24.16
CA MET A 62 -8.50 -19.49 24.55
C MET A 62 -7.86 -20.78 25.08
N CYS A 63 -6.83 -21.28 24.40
CA CYS A 63 -6.06 -22.44 24.84
C CYS A 63 -5.37 -22.21 26.19
N ASN A 64 -4.93 -20.97 26.46
CA ASN A 64 -4.27 -20.58 27.70
C ASN A 64 -5.23 -20.33 28.89
N ARG A 65 -6.52 -20.68 28.77
CA ARG A 65 -7.56 -20.46 29.80
C ARG A 65 -7.61 -19.02 30.35
N ARG A 66 -7.36 -18.01 29.51
CA ARG A 66 -7.50 -16.61 29.94
C ARG A 66 -8.98 -16.24 30.12
N SER A 67 -9.27 -15.34 31.05
CA SER A 67 -10.63 -14.84 31.28
C SER A 67 -11.21 -14.22 30.00
N PRO A 68 -12.47 -14.52 29.63
CA PRO A 68 -13.12 -13.97 28.42
C PRO A 68 -13.11 -12.44 28.36
N ALA A 69 -13.16 -11.77 29.51
CA ALA A 69 -13.05 -10.31 29.60
C ALA A 69 -11.67 -9.82 29.15
N TYR A 70 -10.60 -10.50 29.59
CA TYR A 70 -9.23 -10.18 29.20
C TYR A 70 -8.98 -10.45 27.72
N MET A 71 -9.53 -11.55 27.18
CA MET A 71 -9.44 -11.84 25.75
C MET A 71 -10.12 -10.75 24.91
N ARG A 72 -11.29 -10.28 25.35
CA ARG A 72 -12.04 -9.23 24.64
C ARG A 72 -11.31 -7.89 24.67
N GLU A 73 -10.71 -7.52 25.80
CA GLU A 73 -9.94 -6.27 25.92
C GLU A 73 -8.73 -6.28 24.98
N THR A 74 -7.98 -7.38 24.96
CA THR A 74 -6.82 -7.57 24.07
C THR A 74 -7.24 -7.56 22.60
N LEU A 75 -8.28 -8.32 22.22
CA LEU A 75 -8.75 -8.33 20.82
C LEU A 75 -9.27 -6.95 20.37
N LYS A 76 -9.89 -6.21 21.30
CA LYS A 76 -10.36 -4.84 21.06
C LYS A 76 -9.21 -3.85 20.91
N SER A 77 -8.10 -4.02 21.63
CA SER A 77 -6.92 -3.17 21.43
C SER A 77 -6.26 -3.42 20.06
N PHE A 78 -6.23 -4.67 19.57
CA PHE A 78 -5.70 -4.96 18.23
C PHE A 78 -6.53 -4.34 17.10
N ILE A 79 -7.86 -4.27 17.25
CA ILE A 79 -8.72 -3.58 16.28
C ILE A 79 -8.53 -2.06 16.35
N ALA A 80 -8.44 -1.49 17.57
CA ALA A 80 -8.19 -0.06 17.75
C ALA A 80 -6.83 0.39 17.18
N HIS A 81 -5.78 -0.40 17.38
CA HIS A 81 -4.47 -0.15 16.78
C HIS A 81 -4.48 -0.23 15.25
N HIS A 82 -5.25 -1.15 14.67
CA HIS A 82 -5.37 -1.25 13.21
C HIS A 82 -6.09 -0.05 12.57
N ASP A 83 -7.09 0.52 13.27
CA ASP A 83 -7.77 1.74 12.81
C ASP A 83 -6.87 2.98 12.96
N ASP A 84 -5.99 3.02 13.96
CA ASP A 84 -5.07 4.13 14.20
C ASP A 84 -3.88 4.16 13.22
N GLU A 85 -3.35 3.01 12.77
CA GLU A 85 -2.27 2.95 11.76
C GLU A 85 -2.67 3.58 10.41
N ILE A 86 -3.96 3.59 10.05
CA ILE A 86 -4.46 4.23 8.82
C ILE A 86 -4.59 5.76 8.98
N ARG A 87 -4.56 6.28 10.21
CA ARG A 87 -4.77 7.71 10.54
C ARG A 87 -3.55 8.40 11.16
N ASP A 88 -2.36 7.78 11.15
CA ASP A 88 -1.15 8.44 11.65
C ASP A 88 -0.53 9.38 10.60
N GLY A 89 -1.25 10.46 10.33
CA GLY A 89 -0.77 11.59 9.54
C GLY A 89 -1.09 12.97 10.14
N SER A 90 -1.78 13.08 11.29
CA SER A 90 -2.15 14.40 11.81
C SER A 90 -2.70 14.48 13.25
N ASN A 91 -2.11 13.84 14.27
CA ASN A 91 -2.53 14.22 15.63
C ASN A 91 -1.53 14.07 16.79
N GLY A 92 -0.28 14.48 16.58
CA GLY A 92 0.72 14.63 17.65
C GLY A 92 0.66 15.94 18.46
N ALA A 93 -0.35 16.81 18.29
CA ALA A 93 -0.29 18.19 18.79
C ALA A 93 -1.35 18.59 19.84
N ALA A 94 -1.97 17.62 20.54
CA ALA A 94 -3.03 17.93 21.51
C ALA A 94 -2.88 17.30 22.90
N GLN A 95 -1.65 17.00 23.34
CA GLN A 95 -1.39 16.79 24.78
C GLN A 95 -0.56 17.94 25.33
N ARG A 96 -1.10 19.16 25.16
CA ARG A 96 -0.64 20.37 25.82
C ARG A 96 -0.95 20.24 27.32
N ILE A 97 0.06 19.85 28.08
CA ILE A 97 0.44 20.38 29.40
C ILE A 97 -0.76 20.84 30.25
N LYS A 98 -1.20 19.98 31.18
CA LYS A 98 -1.84 20.50 32.40
C LYS A 98 -0.71 20.84 33.37
N PRO A 99 -0.46 22.13 33.70
CA PRO A 99 0.42 22.46 34.81
C PRO A 99 -0.26 21.94 36.08
N GLN A 100 0.33 20.92 36.66
CA GLN A 100 0.11 20.54 38.05
C GLN A 100 1.28 21.14 38.80
N ASP A 101 1.13 22.39 39.27
CA ASP A 101 1.93 23.01 40.33
C ASP A 101 1.29 24.37 40.72
N ALA A 102 1.25 24.61 42.04
CA ALA A 102 0.69 25.75 42.82
C ALA A 102 -0.80 25.70 43.17
#